data_AF-A0AAV0T7F3-F1
#
_entry.id   AF-A0AAV0T7F3-F1
#
_cell.length_a   1.000
_cell.length_b   1.000
_cell.length_c   1.000
_cell.angle_alpha   90.00
_cell.angle_beta   90.00
_cell.angle_gamma   90.00
#
_symmetry.space_group_name_H-M   'P 1'
#
loop_
_entity.id
_entity.type
_entity.pdbx_description
1 polymer ?
#
loop_
_entity_poly.entity_id
_entity_poly.type
_entity_poly.pdbx_seq_one_letter_code
_entity_poly.pdbx_strand_id
1 'polypeptide(L)'
;MEPLSESTDEFKIIEKYVKTTHAPTHVQYQLRLKSIVKIARPDEEKFKDVFQSVDNHKLLWHGSRLSNVIGILSKGLRVAPPEAPNNGYMFGKGIYFADSVSKSANYCWTTPQNPTGILVLAEWLQELFTKHEKRKI
;
A
#
# COMPACT_ATOMS: atom_id res chain seq x y z
N MET A 1 6.90 -4.65 15.77
CA MET A 1 5.50 -4.38 15.43
C MET A 1 4.83 -3.88 16.68
N GLU A 2 4.19 -2.71 16.62
CA GLU A 2 3.64 -2.03 17.78
C GLU A 2 2.18 -1.61 17.48
N PRO A 3 1.19 -2.08 18.25
CA PRO A 3 -0.18 -1.61 18.10
C PRO A 3 -0.28 -0.12 18.37
N LEU A 4 -0.96 0.61 17.49
CA LEU A 4 -1.20 2.03 17.65
C LEU A 4 -2.51 2.27 18.41
N SER A 5 -2.45 3.04 19.49
CA SER A 5 -3.62 3.37 20.32
C SER A 5 -4.56 4.35 19.61
N GLU A 6 -5.87 4.14 19.75
CA GLU A 6 -6.93 4.97 19.14
C GLU A 6 -6.92 6.43 19.63
N SER A 7 -6.37 6.68 20.83
CA SER A 7 -6.28 8.03 21.39
C SER A 7 -5.21 8.91 20.72
N THR A 8 -4.26 8.29 20.00
CA THR A 8 -3.14 8.99 19.35
C THR A 8 -3.60 9.79 18.13
N ASP A 9 -2.92 10.90 17.86
CA ASP A 9 -3.23 11.72 16.68
C ASP A 9 -2.84 11.00 15.39
N GLU A 10 -1.78 10.18 15.41
CA GLU A 10 -1.39 9.32 14.29
C GLU A 10 -2.54 8.38 13.91
N PHE A 11 -3.22 7.75 14.88
CA PHE A 11 -4.38 6.90 14.62
C PHE A 11 -5.52 7.69 13.98
N LYS A 12 -5.88 8.86 14.54
CA LYS A 12 -6.97 9.71 14.03
C LYS A 12 -6.68 10.20 12.61
N ILE A 13 -5.43 10.54 12.30
CA ILE A 13 -5.01 10.94 10.95
C ILE A 13 -5.21 9.78 9.97
N ILE A 14 -4.78 8.57 10.31
CA ILE A 14 -4.94 7.40 9.44
C ILE A 14 -6.42 7.04 9.30
N GLU A 15 -7.20 7.10 10.38
CA GLU A 15 -8.64 6.87 10.35
C GLU A 15 -9.35 7.87 9.42
N LYS A 16 -9.01 9.16 9.53
CA LYS A 16 -9.48 10.19 8.61
C LYS A 16 -9.05 9.88 7.18
N TYR A 17 -7.81 9.47 6.96
CA TYR A 17 -7.28 9.17 5.64
C TYR A 17 -8.04 8.01 4.97
N VAL A 18 -8.38 6.97 5.73
CA VAL A 18 -9.27 5.88 5.26
C VAL A 18 -10.64 6.43 4.87
N LYS A 19 -11.26 7.27 5.71
CA LYS A 19 -12.59 7.85 5.43
C LYS A 19 -12.59 8.74 4.18
N THR A 20 -11.58 9.60 4.03
CA THR A 20 -11.55 10.62 2.98
C THR A 20 -11.08 10.11 1.62
N THR A 21 -10.39 8.96 1.58
CA THR A 21 -9.84 8.41 0.32
C THR A 21 -10.60 7.19 -0.21
N HIS A 22 -11.77 6.91 0.35
CA HIS A 22 -12.70 5.94 -0.21
C HIS A 22 -13.31 6.53 -1.49
N ALA A 23 -12.95 5.97 -2.65
CA ALA A 23 -13.43 6.44 -3.94
C ALA A 23 -14.96 6.37 -4.04
N PRO A 24 -15.62 7.41 -4.59
CA PRO A 24 -17.08 7.49 -4.67
C PRO A 24 -17.71 6.45 -5.61
N THR A 25 -16.91 5.82 -6.47
CA THR A 25 -17.36 4.75 -7.37
C THR A 25 -17.30 3.36 -6.74
N HIS A 26 -16.59 3.19 -5.62
CA HIS A 26 -16.48 1.92 -4.89
C HIS A 26 -17.58 1.81 -3.81
N VAL A 27 -18.84 1.85 -4.24
CA VAL A 27 -20.03 1.91 -3.35
C VAL A 27 -20.48 0.54 -2.83
N GLN A 28 -19.91 -0.55 -3.34
CA GLN A 28 -20.34 -1.92 -3.04
C GLN A 28 -19.98 -2.37 -1.62
N TYR A 29 -19.10 -1.64 -0.93
CA TYR A 29 -18.68 -1.95 0.44
C TYR A 29 -18.25 -0.68 1.19
N GLN A 30 -18.19 -0.80 2.51
CA GLN A 30 -17.57 0.19 3.39
C GLN A 30 -16.38 -0.42 4.10
N LEU A 31 -15.37 0.40 4.39
CA LEU A 31 -14.21 0.00 5.17
C LEU A 31 -14.42 0.37 6.63
N ARG A 32 -14.26 -0.61 7.51
CA ARG A 32 -14.21 -0.41 8.96
C ARG A 32 -12.79 -0.69 9.45
N LEU A 33 -12.11 0.35 9.93
CA LEU A 33 -10.80 0.21 10.56
C LEU A 33 -10.95 -0.60 11.86
N LYS A 34 -10.17 -1.67 12.00
CA LYS A 34 -10.18 -2.53 13.20
C LYS A 34 -9.02 -2.23 14.14
N SER A 35 -7.81 -2.09 13.59
CA SER A 35 -6.58 -1.85 14.35
C SER A 35 -5.52 -1.30 13.40
N ILE A 36 -4.58 -0.53 13.95
CA ILE A 36 -3.38 -0.10 13.24
C ILE A 36 -2.18 -0.69 13.98
N VAL A 37 -1.23 -1.23 13.21
CA VAL A 37 0.03 -1.74 13.75
C VAL A 37 1.16 -1.03 13.03
N LYS A 38 2.01 -0.35 13.79
CA LYS A 38 3.23 0.27 13.31
C LYS A 38 4.30 -0.79 13.11
N ILE A 39 4.94 -0.75 11.95
CA ILE A 39 5.93 -1.74 11.54
C ILE A 39 7.18 -1.00 11.11
N ALA A 40 8.30 -1.33 11.75
CA ALA A 40 9.63 -0.93 11.33
C ALA A 40 10.40 -2.22 10.99
N ARG A 41 10.95 -2.28 9.78
CA ARG A 41 11.75 -3.41 9.31
C ARG A 41 13.24 -3.00 9.35
N PRO A 42 14.08 -3.64 10.17
CA PRO A 42 15.50 -3.26 10.30
C PRO A 42 16.26 -3.25 8.97
N ASP A 43 15.93 -4.19 8.07
CA ASP A 43 16.54 -4.30 6.75
C ASP A 43 16.25 -3.09 5.83
N GLU A 44 15.25 -2.26 6.15
CA GLU A 44 14.86 -1.08 5.37
C GLU A 44 15.63 0.18 5.81
N GLU A 45 16.17 0.22 7.03
CA GLU A 45 16.96 1.36 7.53
C GLU A 45 18.20 1.62 6.66
N LYS A 46 18.77 0.58 6.03
CA LYS A 46 19.93 0.74 5.13
C LYS A 46 19.65 1.58 3.88
N PHE A 47 18.38 1.77 3.53
CA PHE A 47 17.97 2.58 2.38
C PHE A 47 17.51 3.98 2.79
N LYS A 48 17.52 4.30 4.09
CA LYS A 48 16.98 5.55 4.62
C LYS A 48 17.66 6.79 4.05
N ASP A 49 18.98 6.79 3.96
CA ASP A 49 19.73 7.94 3.44
C ASP A 49 19.41 8.18 1.95
N VAL A 50 19.35 7.11 1.15
CA VAL A 50 18.95 7.18 -0.26
C VAL A 50 17.51 7.66 -0.37
N PHE A 51 16.60 7.12 0.45
CA PHE A 51 15.20 7.50 0.45
C PHE A 51 15.01 8.97 0.83
N GLN A 52 15.73 9.47 1.84
CA GLN A 52 15.69 10.86 2.26
C GLN A 52 16.37 11.82 1.27
N SER A 53 17.24 11.31 0.38
CA SER A 53 17.90 12.12 -0.65
C SER A 53 17.00 12.51 -1.81
N VAL A 54 15.81 11.91 -1.91
CA VAL A 54 14.81 12.18 -2.95
C VAL A 54 13.62 12.93 -2.35
N ASP A 55 12.98 13.81 -3.12
CA ASP A 55 11.81 14.59 -2.66
C ASP A 55 10.47 13.88 -2.98
N ASN A 56 9.36 14.53 -2.61
CA ASN A 56 7.98 14.11 -2.95
C ASN A 56 7.56 12.74 -2.39
N HIS A 57 7.87 12.56 -1.11
CA HIS A 57 7.40 11.44 -0.30
C HIS A 57 5.90 11.54 -0.07
N LYS A 58 5.20 10.43 -0.25
CA LYS A 58 3.77 10.32 0.05
C LYS A 58 3.49 9.04 0.81
N LEU A 59 2.56 9.14 1.75
CA LEU A 59 1.95 7.97 2.36
C LEU A 59 0.92 7.38 1.39
N LEU A 60 1.13 6.15 0.93
CA LEU A 60 0.24 5.50 -0.04
C LEU A 60 -0.16 4.09 0.41
N TRP A 61 -1.33 3.65 -0.05
CA TRP A 61 -1.93 2.36 0.28
C TRP A 61 -1.49 1.26 -0.68
N HIS A 62 -1.14 0.11 -0.13
CA HIS A 62 -0.95 -1.15 -0.86
C HIS A 62 -1.89 -2.23 -0.30
N GLY A 63 -2.65 -2.86 -1.17
CA GLY A 63 -3.48 -4.03 -0.82
C GLY A 63 -2.93 -5.30 -1.45
N SER A 64 -3.02 -6.39 -0.70
CA SER A 64 -2.65 -7.72 -1.16
C SER A 64 -3.52 -8.78 -0.50
N ARG A 65 -3.56 -9.98 -1.08
CA ARG A 65 -4.25 -11.12 -0.45
C ARG A 65 -3.67 -11.39 0.93
N LEU A 66 -4.53 -11.79 1.87
CA LEU A 66 -4.12 -12.11 3.25
C LEU A 66 -2.97 -13.13 3.31
N SER A 67 -2.97 -14.11 2.41
CA SER A 67 -1.91 -15.13 2.26
C SER A 67 -0.52 -14.53 2.00
N ASN A 68 -0.44 -13.32 1.45
CA ASN A 68 0.82 -12.68 1.08
C ASN A 68 1.41 -11.86 2.23
N VAL A 69 0.62 -11.54 3.25
CA VAL A 69 1.01 -10.61 4.33
C VAL A 69 2.25 -11.10 5.07
N ILE A 70 2.32 -12.39 5.42
CA ILE A 70 3.50 -12.97 6.08
C ILE A 70 4.75 -12.80 5.21
N GLY A 71 4.63 -13.00 3.89
CA GLY A 71 5.72 -12.80 2.95
C GLY A 71 6.17 -11.34 2.85
N ILE A 72 5.23 -10.40 2.88
CA ILE A 72 5.51 -8.96 2.88
C ILE A 72 6.19 -8.55 4.19
N LEU A 73 5.68 -9.01 5.33
CA LEU A 73 6.24 -8.66 6.64
C LEU A 73 7.61 -9.26 6.89
N SER A 74 7.92 -10.42 6.31
CA SER A 74 9.23 -11.08 6.44
C SER A 74 10.25 -10.57 5.44
N LYS A 75 9.88 -10.36 4.17
CA LYS A 75 10.82 -10.08 3.07
C LYS A 75 10.65 -8.69 2.42
N GLY A 76 9.71 -7.88 2.89
CA GLY A 76 9.34 -6.62 2.27
C GLY A 76 8.48 -6.83 1.02
N LEU A 77 8.03 -5.71 0.45
CA LEU A 77 7.36 -5.71 -0.85
C LEU A 77 8.37 -6.06 -1.95
N ARG A 78 8.00 -6.97 -2.84
CA ARG A 78 8.87 -7.46 -3.92
C ARG A 78 8.18 -7.34 -5.26
N VAL A 79 8.95 -6.96 -6.27
CA VAL A 79 8.52 -7.03 -7.66
C VAL A 79 8.29 -8.49 -8.03
N ALA A 80 7.25 -8.75 -8.81
CA ALA A 80 6.97 -10.09 -9.31
C ALA A 80 8.17 -10.62 -10.11
N PRO A 81 8.52 -11.91 -9.96
CA PRO A 81 9.69 -12.46 -10.64
C PRO A 81 9.47 -12.54 -12.16
N PRO A 82 10.53 -12.59 -13.00
CA PRO A 82 10.44 -12.57 -14.46
C PRO A 82 9.56 -13.67 -15.06
N GLU A 83 9.40 -14.79 -14.35
CA GLU A 83 8.63 -15.96 -14.76
C GLU A 83 7.12 -15.80 -14.50
N ALA A 84 6.72 -14.86 -13.63
CA ALA A 84 5.31 -14.60 -13.35
C ALA A 84 4.58 -14.10 -14.62
N PRO A 85 3.33 -14.52 -14.90
CA PRO A 85 2.58 -14.05 -16.04
C PRO A 85 2.45 -12.51 -16.03
N ASN A 86 2.59 -11.85 -17.18
CA ASN A 86 2.43 -10.38 -17.28
C ASN A 86 0.97 -9.91 -17.13
N ASN A 87 0.02 -10.85 -17.15
CA ASN A 87 -1.41 -10.56 -17.14
C ASN A 87 -1.81 -9.97 -15.77
N GLY A 88 -2.47 -8.80 -15.79
CA GLY A 88 -2.94 -8.13 -14.57
C GLY A 88 -2.04 -6.99 -14.07
N TYR A 89 -0.93 -6.69 -14.74
CA TYR A 89 -0.09 -5.52 -14.42
C TYR A 89 -0.36 -4.36 -15.38
N MET A 90 -0.91 -3.25 -14.87
CA MET A 90 -1.26 -2.09 -15.70
C MET A 90 -0.03 -1.42 -16.34
N PHE A 91 1.13 -1.47 -15.68
CA PHE A 91 2.34 -0.79 -16.11
C PHE A 91 3.59 -1.70 -16.10
N GLY A 92 3.41 -3.03 -16.13
CA GLY A 92 4.49 -4.01 -16.06
C GLY A 92 4.79 -4.50 -14.64
N LYS A 93 5.84 -5.29 -14.43
CA LYS A 93 6.14 -5.83 -13.11
C LYS A 93 6.67 -4.73 -12.19
N GLY A 94 5.97 -4.47 -11.11
CA GLY A 94 6.31 -3.41 -10.16
C GLY A 94 5.58 -3.57 -8.84
N ILE A 95 5.97 -2.76 -7.86
CA ILE A 95 5.22 -2.59 -6.62
C ILE A 95 4.26 -1.43 -6.84
N TYR A 96 2.98 -1.65 -6.55
CA TYR A 96 1.91 -0.71 -6.86
C TYR A 96 1.29 -0.16 -5.59
N PHE A 97 1.14 1.16 -5.56
CA PHE A 97 0.48 1.88 -4.48
C PHE A 97 -0.64 2.75 -5.04
N ALA A 98 -1.58 3.14 -4.18
CA ALA A 98 -2.65 4.08 -4.51
C ALA A 98 -2.85 5.09 -3.38
N ASP A 99 -3.24 6.30 -3.74
CA ASP A 99 -3.73 7.33 -2.83
C ASP A 99 -5.15 7.02 -2.33
N SER A 100 -5.93 6.25 -3.09
CA SER A 100 -7.24 5.76 -2.68
C SER A 100 -7.18 4.45 -1.90
N VAL A 101 -7.64 4.48 -0.65
CA VAL A 101 -7.72 3.28 0.20
C VAL A 101 -8.60 2.20 -0.42
N SER A 102 -9.72 2.56 -1.05
CA SER A 102 -10.66 1.57 -1.60
C SER A 102 -10.14 0.95 -2.90
N LYS A 103 -9.35 1.69 -3.69
CA LYS A 103 -8.63 1.10 -4.82
C LYS A 103 -7.69 -0.01 -4.37
N SER A 104 -6.91 0.24 -3.32
CA SER A 104 -6.02 -0.77 -2.74
C SER A 104 -6.79 -1.90 -2.05
N ALA A 105 -7.90 -1.61 -1.37
CA ALA A 105 -8.74 -2.63 -0.71
C ALA A 105 -9.28 -3.69 -1.67
N ASN A 106 -9.56 -3.34 -2.92
CA ASN A 106 -9.97 -4.32 -3.94
C ASN A 106 -8.92 -5.42 -4.18
N TYR A 107 -7.64 -5.16 -3.92
CA TYR A 107 -6.57 -6.15 -4.02
C TYR A 107 -6.43 -7.05 -2.79
N CYS A 108 -7.22 -6.83 -1.73
CA CYS A 108 -7.28 -7.73 -0.59
C CYS A 108 -8.07 -9.02 -0.87
N TRP A 109 -8.91 -9.03 -1.92
CA TRP A 109 -9.76 -10.16 -2.30
C TRP A 109 -10.64 -10.69 -1.15
N THR A 110 -11.18 -9.79 -0.32
CA THR A 110 -12.11 -10.13 0.76
C THR A 110 -13.48 -10.53 0.19
N THR A 111 -14.21 -11.37 0.93
CA THR A 111 -15.58 -11.79 0.59
C THR A 111 -16.50 -11.60 1.79
N PRO A 112 -17.83 -11.67 1.65
CA PRO A 112 -18.73 -11.63 2.80
C PRO A 112 -18.43 -12.72 3.84
N GLN A 113 -17.97 -13.90 3.40
CA GLN A 113 -17.59 -15.01 4.28
C GLN A 113 -16.22 -14.78 4.94
N ASN A 114 -15.31 -14.06 4.27
CA ASN A 114 -14.02 -13.66 4.82
C ASN A 114 -13.80 -12.15 4.65
N PRO A 115 -14.41 -11.32 5.51
CA PRO A 115 -14.49 -9.88 5.32
C PRO A 115 -13.26 -9.13 5.84
N THR A 116 -12.24 -9.84 6.34
CA THR A 116 -11.06 -9.21 6.96
C THR A 116 -9.90 -9.20 5.97
N GLY A 117 -9.45 -8.01 5.60
CA GLY A 117 -8.25 -7.78 4.80
C GLY A 117 -7.20 -6.99 5.58
N ILE A 118 -5.98 -6.97 5.06
CA ILE A 118 -4.88 -6.14 5.58
C ILE A 118 -4.43 -5.20 4.48
N LEU A 119 -4.35 -3.92 4.82
CA LEU A 119 -3.77 -2.88 3.98
C LEU A 119 -2.44 -2.46 4.58
N VAL A 120 -1.46 -2.23 3.71
CA VAL A 120 -0.18 -1.64 4.07
C VAL A 120 -0.23 -0.17 3.71
N LEU A 121 0.14 0.69 4.66
CA LEU A 121 0.34 2.12 4.43
C LEU A 121 1.85 2.36 4.55
N ALA A 122 2.48 2.80 3.47
CA ALA A 122 3.92 3.00 3.43
C ALA A 122 4.25 4.36 2.82
N GLU A 123 5.36 4.92 3.25
CA GLU A 123 5.98 6.06 2.59
C GLU A 123 6.59 5.59 1.26
N TRP A 124 6.26 6.28 0.18
CA TRP A 124 6.71 5.93 -1.16
C TRP A 124 6.94 7.19 -1.99
N LEU A 125 7.89 7.10 -2.92
CA LEU A 125 8.21 8.17 -3.87
C LEU A 125 7.17 8.20 -4.99
N GLN A 126 6.48 9.32 -5.16
CA GLN A 126 5.60 9.49 -6.31
C GLN A 126 6.34 10.22 -7.44
N GLU A 127 6.98 9.47 -8.35
CA GLU A 127 7.42 10.01 -9.63
C GLU A 127 6.28 9.96 -10.65
N LEU A 128 5.88 11.13 -11.16
CA LEU A 128 4.83 11.25 -12.17
C LEU A 128 5.41 10.94 -13.56
N PHE A 129 5.40 9.68 -13.97
CA PHE A 129 5.68 9.34 -15.37
C PHE A 129 4.44 9.65 -16.22
N THR A 130 4.46 10.77 -16.94
CA THR A 130 3.45 11.02 -17.98
C THR A 130 3.77 10.18 -19.21
N LYS A 131 2.73 9.67 -19.89
CA LYS A 131 2.82 8.69 -20.99
C LYS A 131 3.68 9.16 -22.19
N HIS A 132 4.17 10.40 -22.20
CA HIS A 132 4.99 10.98 -23.28
C HIS A 132 6.50 10.81 -23.10
N GLU A 133 7.00 10.37 -21.95
CA GLU A 133 8.45 10.21 -21.72
C GLU A 133 9.01 8.81 -22.06
N LYS A 134 8.24 7.93 -22.71
CA LYS A 134 8.72 6.60 -23.15
C LYS A 134 9.57 6.62 -24.44
N ARG A 135 10.37 7.67 -24.65
CA ARG A 135 11.38 7.74 -25.71
C ARG A 135 12.62 8.46 -25.20
N LYS A 136 13.43 7.79 -24.38
CA LYS A 136 14.88 8.03 -24.18
C LYS A 136 15.40 7.17 -23.03
N ILE A 137 15.40 5.85 -23.21
CA ILE A 137 16.46 4.95 -22.73
C ILE A 137 16.59 3.85 -23.78
#